data_AF-A0A7V9Z837-F1
#
_entry.id   AF-A0A7V9Z837-F1
#
_cell.length_a   1.000
_cell.length_b   1.000
_cell.length_c   1.000
_cell.angle_alpha   90.00
_cell.angle_beta   90.00
_cell.angle_gamma   90.00
#
_symmetry.space_group_name_H-M   'P 1'
#
loop_
_entity.id
_entity.type
_entity.pdbx_description
1 polymer ?
#
loop_
_entity_poly.entity_id
_entity_poly.type
_entity_poly.pdbx_seq_one_letter_code
_entity_poly.pdbx_strand_id
1 'polypeptide(L)'
;MVTLPVNIHTEYVKQKRLELYYPVIYGLPNKETEKKINYEILAAVQQILMDQGFYENPLTEITGHFELKTNEKDVLSLTIINYAYSGGAHGLTLMKGLTFDVSTGKKYLLSELFLDDSDYVKVLSSMVSTQIKERDIFFKSSVQKRLTRTRFLH
;
A
#
# COMPACT_ATOMS: atom_id res chain seq x y z
N MET A 1 -10.80 -9.97 26.27
CA MET A 1 -9.78 -10.98 25.90
C MET A 1 -8.63 -10.24 25.24
N VAL A 2 -7.39 -10.69 25.45
CA VAL A 2 -6.22 -10.11 24.77
C VAL A 2 -6.12 -10.74 23.39
N THR A 3 -6.09 -9.94 22.33
CA THR A 3 -5.85 -10.44 20.96
C THR A 3 -4.36 -10.33 20.65
N LEU A 4 -3.76 -11.46 20.26
CA LEU A 4 -2.35 -11.52 19.90
C LEU A 4 -2.15 -11.01 18.47
N PRO A 5 -0.97 -10.45 18.15
CA PRO A 5 -0.59 -10.13 16.78
C PRO A 5 -0.75 -11.34 15.85
N VAL A 6 -1.14 -11.08 14.61
CA VAL A 6 -1.22 -12.13 13.58
C VAL A 6 0.19 -12.61 13.26
N ASN A 7 0.37 -13.92 13.07
CA ASN A 7 1.66 -14.44 12.63
C ASN A 7 1.85 -14.19 11.14
N ILE A 8 3.06 -13.77 10.78
CA ILE A 8 3.41 -13.39 9.41
C ILE A 8 4.73 -14.05 9.06
N HIS A 9 4.81 -14.67 7.90
CA HIS A 9 6.07 -15.03 7.27
C HIS A 9 6.22 -14.28 5.95
N THR A 10 7.47 -14.14 5.51
CA THR A 10 7.79 -13.49 4.25
C THR A 10 7.92 -14.55 3.18
N GLU A 11 7.14 -14.40 2.11
CA GLU A 11 7.39 -15.11 0.86
C GLU A 11 8.43 -14.36 0.03
N TYR A 12 9.35 -15.12 -0.55
CA TYR A 12 10.41 -14.59 -1.40
C TYR A 12 10.28 -15.17 -2.81
N VAL A 13 10.15 -14.29 -3.79
CA VAL A 13 10.04 -14.66 -5.20
C VAL A 13 11.21 -14.04 -5.95
N LYS A 14 12.02 -14.90 -6.57
CA LYS A 14 13.11 -14.47 -7.45
C LYS A 14 13.02 -15.16 -8.80
N GLN A 15 12.93 -14.36 -9.84
CA GLN A 15 12.97 -14.79 -11.24
C GLN A 15 13.65 -13.71 -12.09
N LYS A 16 13.76 -13.96 -13.40
CA LYS A 16 14.35 -12.98 -14.32
C LYS A 16 13.60 -11.64 -14.22
N ARG A 17 14.32 -10.54 -13.96
CA ARG A 17 13.80 -9.16 -13.83
C ARG A 17 12.88 -8.92 -12.63
N LEU A 18 12.76 -9.86 -11.69
CA LEU A 18 11.82 -9.74 -10.58
C LEU A 18 12.40 -10.33 -9.29
N GLU A 19 12.42 -9.51 -8.25
CA GLU A 19 12.78 -9.91 -6.89
C GLU A 19 11.79 -9.30 -5.91
N LEU A 20 10.97 -10.12 -5.26
CA LEU A 20 9.89 -9.67 -4.38
C LEU A 20 9.97 -10.33 -3.01
N TYR A 21 9.64 -9.53 -2.00
CA TYR A 21 9.32 -9.97 -0.65
C TYR A 21 7.90 -9.52 -0.33
N TYR A 22 7.00 -10.42 0.02
CA TYR A 22 5.63 -10.06 0.42
C TYR A 22 5.16 -10.87 1.63
N PRO A 23 4.24 -10.32 2.45
CA PRO A 23 3.80 -10.99 3.66
C PRO A 23 2.70 -12.02 3.35
N VAL A 24 2.76 -13.14 4.05
CA VAL A 24 1.66 -14.10 4.13
C VAL A 24 1.30 -14.28 5.60
N ILE A 25 0.03 -14.09 5.92
CA ILE A 25 -0.49 -14.28 7.27
C ILE A 25 -0.86 -15.74 7.51
N TYR A 26 -0.73 -16.19 8.75
CA TYR A 26 -1.11 -17.53 9.15
C TYR A 26 -1.49 -17.63 10.63
N GLY A 27 -2.12 -18.74 10.98
CA GLY A 27 -2.52 -19.05 12.35
C GLY A 27 -3.80 -18.36 12.82
N LEU A 28 -4.58 -17.76 11.91
CA LEU A 28 -5.90 -17.25 12.28
C LEU A 28 -6.85 -18.41 12.59
N PRO A 29 -7.75 -18.26 13.59
CA PRO A 29 -8.79 -19.24 13.89
C PRO A 29 -9.74 -19.46 12.70
N ASN A 30 -10.11 -18.39 11.99
CA ASN A 30 -10.95 -18.47 10.80
C ASN A 30 -10.08 -18.56 9.54
N LYS A 31 -10.06 -19.75 8.93
CA LYS A 31 -9.26 -20.03 7.73
C LYS A 31 -9.77 -19.36 6.45
N GLU A 32 -11.05 -19.07 6.36
CA GLU A 32 -11.59 -18.32 5.22
C GLU A 32 -11.18 -16.85 5.30
N THR A 33 -11.18 -16.26 6.51
CA THR A 33 -10.62 -14.93 6.75
C THR A 33 -9.13 -14.86 6.40
N GLU A 34 -8.35 -15.86 6.83
CA GLU A 34 -6.91 -15.97 6.51
C GLU A 34 -6.64 -15.99 5.00
N LYS A 35 -7.35 -16.87 4.28
CA LYS A 35 -7.24 -16.97 2.81
C LYS A 35 -7.63 -15.67 2.13
N LYS A 36 -8.71 -15.03 2.58
CA LYS A 36 -9.20 -13.77 2.00
C LYS A 36 -8.16 -12.66 2.14
N ILE A 37 -7.56 -12.49 3.32
CA ILE A 37 -6.51 -11.47 3.53
C ILE A 37 -5.28 -11.77 2.68
N ASN A 38 -4.82 -13.02 2.65
CA ASN A 38 -3.68 -13.42 1.81
C ASN A 38 -3.96 -13.22 0.31
N TYR A 39 -5.19 -13.48 -0.14
CA TYR A 39 -5.62 -13.20 -1.51
C TYR A 39 -5.56 -11.71 -1.83
N GLU A 40 -6.05 -10.84 -0.94
CA GLU A 40 -6.01 -9.39 -1.12
C GLU A 40 -4.58 -8.84 -1.16
N ILE A 41 -3.67 -9.38 -0.34
CA ILE A 41 -2.25 -9.04 -0.37
C ILE A 41 -1.64 -9.43 -1.72
N LEU A 42 -1.85 -10.68 -2.16
CA LEU A 42 -1.33 -11.17 -3.44
C LEU A 42 -1.90 -10.38 -4.62
N ALA A 43 -3.20 -10.10 -4.60
CA ALA A 43 -3.85 -9.29 -5.64
C ALA A 43 -3.24 -7.88 -5.73
N ALA A 44 -2.93 -7.26 -4.60
CA ALA A 44 -2.26 -5.96 -4.58
C ALA A 44 -0.81 -6.02 -5.12
N VAL A 45 -0.06 -7.07 -4.79
CA VAL A 45 1.27 -7.32 -5.39
C VAL A 45 1.15 -7.43 -6.91
N GLN A 46 0.24 -8.28 -7.40
CA GLN A 46 0.03 -8.51 -8.82
C GLN A 46 -0.41 -7.23 -9.55
N GLN A 47 -1.31 -6.44 -8.95
CA GLN A 47 -1.76 -5.19 -9.53
C GLN A 47 -0.61 -4.19 -9.70
N ILE A 48 0.27 -4.05 -8.70
CA ILE A 48 1.43 -3.16 -8.82
C ILE A 48 2.36 -3.60 -9.95
N LEU A 49 2.59 -4.91 -10.11
CA LEU A 49 3.41 -5.43 -11.22
C LEU A 49 2.81 -5.09 -12.59
N MET A 50 1.49 -5.22 -12.73
CA MET A 50 0.76 -4.81 -13.94
C MET A 50 0.86 -3.30 -14.17
N ASP A 51 0.62 -2.49 -13.14
CA ASP A 51 0.69 -1.01 -13.23
C ASP A 51 2.10 -0.51 -13.59
N GLN A 52 3.15 -1.27 -13.21
CA GLN A 52 4.55 -0.99 -13.56
C GLN A 52 4.98 -1.59 -14.91
N GLY A 53 4.06 -2.24 -15.64
CA GLY A 53 4.31 -2.75 -16.98
C GLY A 53 5.23 -3.98 -17.01
N PHE A 54 5.28 -4.78 -15.94
CA PHE A 54 6.19 -5.92 -15.84
C PHE A 54 5.98 -6.97 -16.94
N TYR A 55 4.72 -7.22 -17.28
CA TYR A 55 4.31 -8.24 -18.25
C TYR A 55 4.38 -7.73 -19.69
N GLU A 56 4.26 -6.41 -19.87
CA GLU A 56 4.17 -5.73 -21.16
C GLU A 56 5.55 -5.28 -21.67
N ASN A 57 6.43 -4.83 -20.76
CA ASN A 57 7.74 -4.32 -21.12
C ASN A 57 8.85 -5.31 -20.68
N PRO A 58 9.54 -5.97 -21.63
CA PRO A 58 10.59 -6.95 -21.32
C PRO A 58 11.88 -6.33 -20.75
N LEU A 59 12.02 -5.00 -20.74
CA LEU A 59 13.14 -4.28 -20.13
C LEU A 59 12.86 -3.88 -18.68
N THR A 60 11.62 -3.97 -18.22
CA THR A 60 11.28 -3.59 -16.84
C THR A 60 11.82 -4.62 -15.86
N GLU A 61 12.69 -4.17 -14.95
CA GLU A 61 13.14 -4.90 -13.77
C GLU A 61 12.45 -4.34 -12.53
N ILE A 62 11.99 -5.22 -11.65
CA ILE A 62 11.26 -4.85 -10.44
C ILE A 62 11.89 -5.48 -9.20
N THR A 63 12.11 -4.65 -8.19
CA THR A 63 12.41 -5.09 -6.83
C THR A 63 11.33 -4.59 -5.89
N GLY A 64 10.75 -5.48 -5.10
CA GLY A 64 9.64 -5.17 -4.21
C GLY A 64 9.81 -5.73 -2.82
N HIS A 65 9.28 -5.02 -1.83
CA HIS A 65 9.22 -5.44 -0.44
C HIS A 65 7.95 -4.90 0.22
N PHE A 66 7.79 -5.19 1.50
CA PHE A 66 6.68 -4.67 2.30
C PHE A 66 7.16 -4.10 3.62
N GLU A 67 6.34 -3.22 4.20
CA GLU A 67 6.53 -2.69 5.54
C GLU A 67 5.26 -2.90 6.36
N LEU A 68 5.40 -3.50 7.55
CA LEU A 68 4.30 -3.56 8.51
C LEU A 68 4.17 -2.19 9.20
N LYS A 69 2.94 -1.70 9.30
CA LYS A 69 2.60 -0.43 9.98
C LYS A 69 1.86 -0.68 11.29
N THR A 70 1.04 -1.72 11.35
CA THR A 70 0.28 -2.10 12.55
C THR A 70 -0.02 -3.59 12.50
N ASN A 71 0.08 -4.29 13.63
CA ASN A 71 -0.33 -5.68 13.79
C ASN A 71 -0.74 -5.92 15.24
N GLU A 72 -1.82 -5.27 15.65
CA GLU A 72 -2.31 -5.30 17.02
C GLU A 72 -3.81 -5.05 17.05
N LYS A 73 -4.49 -5.49 18.11
CA LYS A 73 -5.92 -5.22 18.37
C LYS A 73 -6.80 -5.54 17.15
N ASP A 74 -6.56 -6.70 16.55
CA ASP A 74 -7.26 -7.20 15.37
C ASP A 74 -7.09 -6.35 14.10
N VAL A 75 -6.18 -5.37 14.10
CA VAL A 75 -5.85 -4.55 12.93
C VAL A 75 -4.48 -4.93 12.40
N LEU A 76 -4.45 -5.32 11.12
CA LEU A 76 -3.23 -5.49 10.33
C LEU A 76 -3.16 -4.40 9.28
N SER A 77 -2.12 -3.57 9.34
CA SER A 77 -1.82 -2.56 8.32
C SER A 77 -0.41 -2.76 7.78
N LEU A 78 -0.28 -2.73 6.45
CA LEU A 78 0.98 -2.92 5.75
C LEU A 78 1.02 -2.12 4.45
N THR A 79 2.22 -1.84 3.98
CA THR A 79 2.46 -1.18 2.69
C THR A 79 3.29 -2.08 1.80
N ILE A 80 2.83 -2.34 0.58
CA ILE A 80 3.62 -2.99 -0.49
C ILE A 80 4.35 -1.88 -1.26
N ILE A 81 5.64 -2.07 -1.51
CA ILE A 81 6.54 -1.08 -2.12
C ILE A 81 7.32 -1.77 -3.24
N ASN A 82 7.09 -1.36 -4.49
CA ASN A 82 7.84 -1.87 -5.64
C ASN A 82 8.57 -0.73 -6.35
N TYR A 83 9.86 -0.91 -6.59
CA TYR A 83 10.66 -0.09 -7.47
C TYR A 83 10.79 -0.79 -8.83
N ALA A 84 10.46 -0.10 -9.91
CA ALA A 84 10.61 -0.56 -11.28
C ALA A 84 11.62 0.30 -12.06
N TYR A 85 12.44 -0.33 -12.89
CA TYR A 85 13.39 0.34 -13.78
C TYR A 85 13.34 -0.26 -15.19
N SER A 86 13.19 0.59 -16.20
CA SER A 86 13.00 0.16 -17.60
C SER A 86 14.01 0.78 -18.58
N GLY A 87 15.19 1.20 -18.11
CA GLY A 87 16.27 1.74 -18.96
C GLY A 87 16.26 3.26 -19.19
N GLY A 88 15.55 4.04 -18.35
CA GLY A 88 15.55 5.51 -18.37
C GLY A 88 16.55 6.14 -17.40
N ALA A 89 16.45 7.46 -17.19
CA ALA A 89 17.29 8.19 -16.22
C ALA A 89 16.87 8.00 -14.76
N HIS A 90 15.65 7.50 -14.51
CA HIS A 90 15.13 7.19 -13.19
C HIS A 90 14.16 6.01 -13.25
N GLY A 91 14.02 5.30 -12.13
CA GLY A 91 12.97 4.31 -11.95
C GLY A 91 11.66 4.92 -11.48
N LEU A 92 10.69 4.08 -11.18
CA LEU A 92 9.37 4.42 -10.63
C LEU A 92 9.10 3.56 -9.40
N THR A 93 8.89 4.20 -8.26
CA THR A 93 8.40 3.52 -7.05
C THR A 93 6.88 3.66 -6.97
N LEU A 94 6.17 2.53 -6.90
CA LEU A 94 4.76 2.50 -6.52
C LEU A 94 4.61 1.92 -5.12
N MET A 95 3.64 2.44 -4.37
CA MET A 95 3.33 2.01 -3.01
C MET A 95 1.82 1.77 -2.88
N LYS A 96 1.41 0.68 -2.22
CA LYS A 96 0.01 0.38 -1.92
C LYS A 96 -0.15 0.03 -0.45
N GLY A 97 -0.93 0.85 0.25
CA GLY A 97 -1.34 0.57 1.63
C GLY A 97 -2.54 -0.38 1.67
N LEU A 98 -2.51 -1.33 2.61
CA LEU A 98 -3.59 -2.25 2.91
C LEU A 98 -3.83 -2.24 4.43
N THR A 99 -5.09 -2.15 4.83
CA THR A 99 -5.50 -2.21 6.24
C THR A 99 -6.67 -3.16 6.38
N PHE A 100 -6.55 -4.12 7.29
CA PHE A 100 -7.52 -5.19 7.49
C PHE A 100 -7.96 -5.26 8.95
N ASP A 101 -9.24 -5.54 9.15
CA ASP A 101 -9.72 -6.23 10.35
C ASP A 101 -9.48 -7.73 10.15
N VAL A 102 -8.63 -8.32 10.99
CA VAL A 102 -8.20 -9.72 10.88
C VAL A 102 -9.20 -10.69 11.49
N SER A 103 -10.18 -10.20 12.25
CA SER A 103 -11.28 -11.01 12.78
C SER A 103 -12.35 -11.26 11.71
N THR A 104 -12.68 -10.22 10.92
CA THR A 104 -13.71 -10.28 9.88
C THR A 104 -13.16 -10.47 8.46
N GLY A 105 -11.88 -10.17 8.24
CA GLY A 105 -11.28 -10.11 6.91
C GLY A 105 -11.76 -8.93 6.08
N LYS A 106 -12.33 -7.89 6.71
CA LYS A 106 -12.69 -6.65 6.02
C LYS A 106 -11.42 -5.87 5.72
N LYS A 107 -11.25 -5.48 4.46
CA LYS A 107 -10.26 -4.48 4.04
C LYS A 107 -10.91 -3.10 4.16
N TYR A 108 -10.30 -2.20 4.92
CA TYR A 108 -10.79 -0.83 5.08
C TYR A 108 -10.33 0.07 3.94
N LEU A 109 -11.25 0.90 3.44
CA LEU A 109 -10.93 2.10 2.71
C LEU A 109 -10.52 3.22 3.66
N LEU A 110 -9.74 4.19 3.19
CA LEU A 110 -9.35 5.34 4.00
C LEU A 110 -10.56 6.08 4.56
N SER A 111 -11.63 6.23 3.77
CA SER A 111 -12.88 6.87 4.18
C SER A 111 -13.55 6.19 5.37
N GLU A 112 -13.46 4.87 5.46
CA GLU A 112 -14.09 4.07 6.52
C GLU A 112 -13.35 4.16 7.86
N LEU A 113 -12.19 4.82 7.89
CA LEU A 113 -11.45 5.12 9.11
C LEU A 113 -11.90 6.42 9.78
N PHE A 114 -12.83 7.15 9.17
CA PHE A 114 -13.35 8.40 9.66
C PHE A 114 -14.87 8.32 9.85
N LEU A 115 -15.41 9.25 10.65
CA LEU A 115 -16.85 9.37 10.84
C LEU A 115 -17.53 9.71 9.51
N ASP A 116 -18.74 9.20 9.33
CA ASP A 116 -19.60 9.58 8.21
C ASP A 116 -19.78 11.11 8.17
N ASP A 117 -19.85 11.66 6.96
CA ASP A 117 -19.95 13.11 6.67
C ASP A 117 -18.80 13.99 7.19
N SER A 118 -17.72 13.39 7.71
CA SER A 118 -16.52 14.16 8.07
C SER A 118 -15.73 14.60 6.83
N ASP A 119 -15.30 15.87 6.80
CA ASP A 119 -14.43 16.40 5.73
C ASP A 119 -12.95 16.08 6.02
N TYR A 120 -12.65 14.80 6.26
CA TYR A 120 -11.31 14.34 6.60
C TYR A 120 -10.31 14.63 5.47
N VAL A 121 -10.77 14.60 4.20
CA VAL A 121 -9.93 14.90 3.03
C VAL A 121 -9.39 16.33 3.11
N LYS A 122 -10.23 17.32 3.43
CA LYS A 122 -9.79 18.72 3.55
C LYS A 122 -8.80 18.89 4.70
N VAL A 123 -9.08 18.30 5.85
CA VAL A 123 -8.20 18.39 7.04
C VAL A 123 -6.83 17.78 6.74
N LEU A 124 -6.79 16.55 6.22
CA LEU A 124 -5.53 15.88 5.86
C LEU A 124 -4.77 16.65 4.77
N SER A 125 -5.47 17.14 3.74
CA SER A 125 -4.85 17.92 2.66
C SER A 125 -4.22 19.22 3.17
N SER A 126 -4.86 19.87 4.14
CA SER A 126 -4.31 21.05 4.80
C SER A 126 -3.04 20.73 5.59
N MET A 127 -3.06 19.64 6.37
CA MET A 127 -1.89 19.20 7.15
C MET A 127 -0.70 18.85 6.23
N VAL A 128 -0.95 18.09 5.16
CA VAL A 128 0.08 17.76 4.16
C VAL A 128 0.65 19.02 3.51
N SER A 129 -0.21 19.98 3.16
CA SER A 129 0.21 21.25 2.57
C SER A 129 1.12 22.06 3.50
N THR A 130 0.83 22.05 4.81
CA THR A 130 1.68 22.69 5.81
C THR A 130 3.04 21.99 5.92
N GLN A 131 3.06 20.66 6.04
CA GLN A 131 4.30 19.88 6.15
C GLN A 131 5.20 20.03 4.92
N ILE A 132 4.62 20.16 3.71
CA ILE A 132 5.38 20.44 2.48
C ILE A 132 6.11 21.77 2.57
N LYS A 133 5.43 22.83 3.05
CA LYS A 133 6.02 24.16 3.21
C LYS A 133 7.13 24.16 4.26
N GLU A 134 6.92 23.49 5.38
CA GLU A 134 7.90 23.41 6.47
C GLU A 134 9.18 22.67 6.07
N ARG A 135 9.07 21.66 5.20
CA ARG A 135 10.21 20.83 4.76
C ARG A 135 10.90 21.34 3.50
N ASP A 136 10.48 22.50 2.98
CA ASP A 136 10.98 23.11 1.74
C ASP A 136 11.03 22.12 0.56
N ILE A 137 10.02 21.25 0.45
CA ILE A 137 9.96 20.24 -0.60
C ILE A 137 9.52 20.93 -1.90
N PHE A 138 10.47 21.15 -2.80
CA PHE A 138 10.20 21.72 -4.13
C PHE A 138 9.49 20.69 -5.03
N PHE A 139 8.26 20.99 -5.44
CA PHE A 139 7.54 20.25 -6.47
C PHE A 139 7.64 20.93 -7.84
N LYS A 140 7.61 20.14 -8.92
CA LYS A 140 7.26 20.67 -10.25
C LYS A 140 5.82 21.22 -10.20
N SER A 141 5.61 22.40 -10.80
CA SER A 141 4.40 23.25 -10.67
C SER A 141 3.04 22.56 -10.92
N SER A 142 3.03 21.43 -11.64
CA SER A 142 1.84 20.64 -11.92
C SER A 142 1.30 19.83 -10.73
N VAL A 143 2.14 19.49 -9.73
CA VAL A 143 1.72 18.75 -8.52
C VAL A 143 1.09 19.68 -7.49
N GLN A 144 1.63 20.91 -7.34
CA GLN A 144 1.09 21.96 -6.46
C GLN A 144 -0.38 22.29 -6.77
N LYS A 145 -0.74 22.30 -8.06
CA LYS A 145 -2.10 22.60 -8.56
C LYS A 145 -3.13 21.51 -8.30
N ARG A 146 -2.69 20.25 -8.09
CA ARG A 146 -3.60 19.12 -7.76
C ARG A 146 -3.86 19.05 -6.27
N LEU A 147 -2.84 19.26 -5.44
CA LEU A 147 -2.97 19.29 -3.97
C LEU A 147 -3.87 20.44 -3.46
N THR A 148 -4.03 21.49 -4.26
CA THR A 148 -4.86 22.67 -3.94
C THR A 148 -6.24 22.64 -4.59
N ARG A 149 -6.54 21.68 -5.48
CA ARG A 149 -7.88 21.49 -6.06
C ARG A 149 -8.56 20.34 -5.34
N THR A 150 -9.75 20.60 -4.79
CA THR A 150 -10.68 19.67 -4.12
C THR A 150 -11.22 18.56 -5.05
N ARG A 151 -10.35 17.88 -5.79
CA ARG A 151 -10.64 16.72 -6.63
C ARG A 151 -9.54 15.69 -6.47
N PHE A 152 -9.37 15.22 -5.24
CA PHE A 152 -8.84 13.89 -5.01
C PHE A 152 -10.04 13.02 -4.65
N LEU A 153 -10.28 12.00 -5.47
CA LEU A 153 -11.23 10.89 -5.24
C LEU A 153 -12.70 11.24 -5.55
N HIS A 154 -13.10 10.98 -6.81
CA HIS A 154 -14.37 10.30 -7.10
C HIS A 154 -14.01 8.87 -7.46
#